data_AF-A0A920ANM7-F1
#
_entry.id   AF-A0A920ANM7-F1
#
_cell.length_a   1.000
_cell.length_b   1.000
_cell.length_c   1.000
_cell.angle_alpha   90.00
_cell.angle_beta   90.00
_cell.angle_gamma   90.00
#
_symmetry.space_group_name_H-M   'P 1'
#
loop_
_entity.id
_entity.type
_entity.pdbx_description
1 polymer ?
#
loop_
_entity_poly.entity_id
_entity_poly.type
_entity_poly.pdbx_seq_one_letter_code
_entity_poly.pdbx_strand_id
1 'polypeptide(L)'
;MNVEGSSVQEILFVRDQDPYYALWEGDIKGPKATQKEYAIDKVLSTTKFKSFLSSLQGINNINHFPFFDDVRDHPRNENDCFHFLLLLKAYL
;
A
#
# COMPACT_ATOMS: atom_id res chain seq x y z
N MET A 1 10.70 -5.88 12.43
CA MET A 1 11.46 -4.78 13.08
C MET A 1 11.06 -4.67 14.56
N ASN A 2 11.91 -4.17 15.46
CA ASN A 2 11.52 -3.89 16.86
C ASN A 2 11.44 -2.39 17.09
N VAL A 3 10.28 -1.89 17.53
CA VAL A 3 10.09 -0.49 17.95
C VAL A 3 9.72 -0.52 19.43
N GLU A 4 10.54 0.11 20.27
CA GLU A 4 10.32 0.20 21.73
C GLU A 4 10.06 -1.16 22.42
N GLY A 5 10.73 -2.23 21.95
CA GLY A 5 10.58 -3.58 22.51
C GLY A 5 9.35 -4.36 22.01
N SER A 6 8.52 -3.76 21.15
CA SER A 6 7.42 -4.43 20.46
C SER A 6 7.82 -4.89 19.07
N SER A 7 7.42 -6.12 18.70
CA SER A 7 7.62 -6.63 17.34
C SER A 7 6.66 -5.94 16.38
N VAL A 8 7.21 -5.31 15.36
CA VAL A 8 6.49 -4.60 14.31
C VAL A 8 6.68 -5.34 12.98
N GLN A 9 5.57 -5.60 12.29
CA GLN A 9 5.56 -6.10 10.92
C GLN A 9 5.39 -4.93 9.95
N GLU A 10 6.34 -4.78 9.04
CA GLU A 10 6.21 -3.84 7.93
C GLU A 10 5.48 -4.50 6.76
N ILE A 11 4.52 -3.77 6.18
CA ILE A 11 3.75 -4.21 5.01
C ILE A 11 3.75 -3.09 3.98
N LEU A 12 4.33 -3.35 2.81
CA LEU A 12 4.30 -2.42 1.68
C LEU A 12 3.29 -2.90 0.63
N PHE A 13 2.39 -2.01 0.20
CA PHE A 13 1.51 -2.26 -0.94
C PHE A 13 2.10 -1.63 -2.19
N VAL A 14 2.25 -2.41 -3.26
CA VAL A 14 2.76 -1.95 -4.55
C VAL A 14 1.84 -2.39 -5.68
N ARG A 15 1.87 -1.65 -6.78
CA ARG A 15 1.16 -2.04 -7.99
C ARG A 15 1.75 -3.34 -8.55
N ASP A 16 0.89 -4.16 -9.13
CA ASP A 16 1.33 -5.30 -9.93
C ASP A 16 2.03 -4.82 -11.20
N GLN A 17 2.83 -5.71 -11.79
CA GLN A 17 3.42 -5.49 -13.10
C GLN A 17 2.31 -5.33 -14.14
N ASP A 18 2.39 -4.25 -14.92
CA ASP A 18 1.50 -4.00 -16.04
C ASP A 18 2.34 -3.66 -17.28
N PRO A 19 2.51 -4.60 -18.21
CA PRO A 19 3.30 -4.39 -19.43
C PRO A 19 2.74 -3.29 -20.33
N TYR A 20 1.43 -3.04 -20.32
CA TYR A 20 0.82 -2.00 -21.14
C TYR A 20 1.04 -0.62 -20.54
N TYR A 21 0.96 -0.51 -19.22
CA TYR A 21 1.27 0.73 -18.50
C TYR A 21 2.76 1.08 -18.59
N ALA A 22 3.63 0.07 -18.51
CA ALA A 22 5.08 0.24 -18.55
C ALA A 22 5.58 0.93 -19.83
N LEU A 23 4.87 0.77 -20.96
CA LEU A 23 5.19 1.43 -22.22
C LEU A 23 5.12 2.96 -22.15
N TRP A 24 4.34 3.50 -21.22
CA TRP A 24 4.06 4.93 -21.12
C TRP A 24 4.70 5.57 -19.90
N GLU A 25 4.65 4.87 -18.76
CA GLU A 25 4.89 5.44 -17.43
C GLU A 25 6.11 4.81 -16.73
N GLY A 26 6.75 3.84 -17.41
CA GLY A 26 7.91 3.12 -16.91
C GLY A 26 7.59 1.86 -16.11
N ASP A 27 8.63 1.08 -15.87
CA ASP A 27 8.51 -0.26 -15.30
C ASP A 27 8.04 -0.25 -13.83
N ILE A 28 7.01 -1.04 -13.56
CA ILE A 28 6.56 -1.35 -12.21
C ILE A 28 7.19 -2.69 -11.80
N LYS A 29 7.97 -2.72 -10.71
CA LYS A 29 8.66 -3.96 -10.28
C LYS A 29 7.71 -5.08 -9.82
N GLY A 30 6.56 -4.73 -9.27
CA GLY A 30 5.61 -5.69 -8.72
C GLY A 30 6.03 -6.28 -7.36
N PRO A 31 5.11 -6.92 -6.61
CA PRO A 31 5.34 -7.30 -5.22
C PRO A 31 6.57 -8.18 -4.99
N LYS A 32 6.76 -9.20 -5.83
CA LYS A 32 7.84 -10.20 -5.67
C LYS A 32 9.23 -9.58 -5.87
N ALA A 33 9.40 -8.74 -6.88
CA ALA A 33 10.68 -8.11 -7.15
C ALA A 33 10.99 -7.02 -6.11
N THR A 34 9.99 -6.20 -5.74
CA THR A 34 10.11 -5.20 -4.67
C THR A 34 10.52 -5.85 -3.35
N GLN A 35 9.88 -6.96 -2.97
CA GLN A 35 10.22 -7.67 -1.73
C GLN A 35 11.68 -8.12 -1.71
N LYS A 36 12.15 -8.69 -2.81
CA LYS A 36 13.53 -9.19 -2.94
C LYS A 36 14.55 -8.06 -2.87
N GLU A 37 14.25 -6.92 -3.47
CA GLU A 37 15.20 -5.82 -3.62
C GLU A 37 15.33 -4.98 -2.36
N TYR A 38 14.20 -4.64 -1.72
CA TYR A 38 14.19 -3.77 -0.55
C TYR A 38 14.22 -4.51 0.78
N ALA A 39 14.26 -5.85 0.75
CA ALA A 39 14.28 -6.71 1.93
C ALA A 39 13.13 -6.42 2.94
N ILE A 40 11.95 -6.04 2.41
CA ILE A 40 10.76 -5.75 3.20
C ILE A 40 10.08 -7.07 3.61
N ASP A 41 9.65 -7.16 4.87
CA ASP A 41 9.06 -8.39 5.44
C ASP A 41 7.86 -8.89 4.62
N LYS A 42 6.95 -7.99 4.25
CA LYS A 42 5.74 -8.34 3.49
C LYS A 42 5.45 -7.27 2.43
N VAL A 43 5.41 -7.70 1.17
CA VAL A 43 4.97 -6.83 0.07
C VAL A 43 3.74 -7.44 -0.59
N LEU A 44 2.69 -6.64 -0.74
CA LEU A 44 1.39 -7.05 -1.27
C LEU A 44 1.03 -6.22 -2.51
N SER A 45 0.20 -6.80 -3.37
CA SER A 45 -0.43 -6.05 -4.46
C SER A 45 -1.42 -5.03 -3.91
N THR A 46 -1.48 -3.84 -4.49
CA THR A 46 -2.52 -2.83 -4.22
C THR A 46 -3.94 -3.39 -4.39
N THR A 47 -4.13 -4.40 -5.25
CA THR A 47 -5.43 -5.10 -5.40
C THR A 47 -5.90 -5.78 -4.12
N LYS A 48 -4.99 -6.11 -3.20
CA LYS A 48 -5.27 -6.73 -1.89
C LYS A 48 -5.51 -5.71 -0.79
N PHE A 49 -5.40 -4.40 -1.08
CA PHE A 49 -5.49 -3.37 -0.04
C PHE A 49 -6.84 -3.40 0.68
N LYS A 50 -7.95 -3.43 -0.08
CA LYS A 50 -9.30 -3.45 0.51
C LYS A 50 -9.56 -4.69 1.36
N SER A 51 -9.18 -5.88 0.89
CA SER A 51 -9.35 -7.11 1.66
C SER A 51 -8.45 -7.14 2.90
N PHE A 52 -7.27 -6.54 2.83
CA PHE A 52 -6.41 -6.36 4.00
C PHE A 52 -7.03 -5.43 5.03
N LEU A 53 -7.60 -4.29 4.63
CA LEU A 53 -8.34 -3.43 5.55
C LEU A 53 -9.46 -4.20 6.24
N SER A 54 -10.25 -4.99 5.50
CA SER A 54 -11.27 -5.85 6.12
C SER A 54 -10.71 -6.83 7.15
N SER A 55 -9.46 -7.31 6.99
CA SER A 55 -8.82 -8.20 7.97
C SER A 55 -8.41 -7.51 9.27
N LEU A 56 -8.38 -6.17 9.30
CA LEU A 56 -8.11 -5.39 10.50
C LEU A 56 -9.38 -5.22 11.37
N GLN A 57 -10.52 -5.78 10.95
CA GLN A 57 -11.78 -5.65 11.68
C GLN A 57 -11.64 -6.32 13.05
N GLY A 58 -11.92 -5.56 14.12
CA GLY A 58 -11.76 -6.02 15.50
C GLY A 58 -10.45 -5.59 16.16
N ILE A 59 -9.56 -4.88 15.47
CA ILE A 59 -8.47 -4.16 16.11
C ILE A 59 -9.04 -2.89 16.75
N ASN A 60 -8.97 -2.81 18.08
CA ASN A 60 -9.59 -1.72 18.85
C ASN A 60 -8.88 -0.37 18.71
N ASN A 61 -7.58 -0.37 18.40
CA ASN A 61 -6.76 0.84 18.28
C ASN A 61 -5.91 0.77 17.01
N ILE A 62 -6.15 1.68 16.08
CA ILE A 62 -5.32 1.88 14.89
C ILE A 62 -4.67 3.25 15.00
N ASN A 63 -3.35 3.26 15.22
CA ASN A 63 -2.58 4.51 15.23
C ASN A 63 -2.36 4.96 13.78
N HIS A 64 -3.09 5.99 13.37
CA HIS A 64 -2.95 6.60 12.05
C HIS A 64 -2.08 7.85 12.14
N PHE A 65 -1.00 7.86 11.37
CA PHE A 65 -0.14 9.03 11.20
C PHE A 65 -0.46 9.68 9.86
N PRO A 66 -1.22 10.79 9.84
CA PRO A 66 -1.58 11.44 8.59
C PRO A 66 -0.32 12.03 7.96
N PHE A 67 0.04 11.53 6.78
CA PHE A 67 0.92 12.26 5.87
C PHE A 67 0.08 13.30 5.12
N PHE A 68 0.72 14.32 4.54
CA PHE A 68 0.03 15.26 3.66
C PHE A 68 -0.68 14.46 2.57
N ASP A 69 -1.99 14.72 2.39
CA ASP A 69 -2.76 14.06 1.34
C ASP A 69 -2.07 14.31 0.00
N ASP A 70 -1.83 13.22 -0.72
CA ASP A 70 -1.28 13.30 -2.06
C ASP A 70 -2.26 14.05 -2.98
N VAL A 71 -1.76 14.78 -3.96
CA VAL A 71 -2.62 15.39 -4.98
C VAL A 71 -3.15 14.26 -5.85
N ARG A 72 -4.45 14.30 -6.18
CA ARG A 72 -5.04 13.32 -7.10
C ARG A 72 -4.53 13.58 -8.51
N ASP A 73 -3.39 12.97 -8.84
CA ASP A 73 -2.71 13.13 -10.12
C ASP A 73 -3.57 12.60 -11.27
N HIS A 74 -4.23 11.45 -11.05
CA HIS A 74 -5.00 10.78 -12.08
C HIS A 74 -6.41 10.46 -11.61
N PRO A 75 -7.41 11.33 -11.89
CA PRO A 75 -8.73 11.19 -11.32
C PRO A 75 -9.45 9.86 -11.61
N ARG A 76 -9.09 9.16 -12.69
CA ARG A 76 -9.70 7.87 -13.05
C ARG A 76 -8.83 6.67 -12.69
N ASN A 77 -7.69 6.87 -12.05
CA ASN A 77 -6.79 5.79 -11.67
C ASN A 77 -7.08 5.35 -10.25
N GLU A 78 -7.61 4.14 -10.09
CA GLU A 78 -7.85 3.53 -8.78
C GLU A 78 -6.56 3.12 -8.07
N ASN A 79 -5.43 3.11 -8.79
CA ASN A 79 -4.09 2.87 -8.22
C ASN A 79 -3.38 4.15 -7.78
N ASP A 80 -4.05 5.29 -7.80
CA ASP A 80 -3.56 6.55 -7.26
C ASP A 80 -3.46 6.46 -5.72
N CYS A 81 -2.39 7.00 -5.13
CA CYS A 81 -2.19 7.02 -3.68
C CYS A 81 -3.36 7.70 -2.96
N PHE A 82 -3.91 8.75 -3.58
CA PHE A 82 -5.10 9.44 -3.09
C PHE A 82 -6.28 8.49 -2.87
N HIS A 83 -6.48 7.51 -3.76
CA HIS A 83 -7.58 6.56 -3.65
C HIS A 83 -7.41 5.63 -2.42
N PHE A 84 -6.18 5.17 -2.16
CA PHE A 84 -5.88 4.32 -1.00
C PHE A 84 -6.03 5.07 0.32
N LEU A 85 -5.60 6.33 0.38
CA LEU A 85 -5.80 7.19 1.55
C LEU A 85 -7.29 7.40 1.83
N LEU A 86 -8.09 7.64 0.79
CA LEU A 86 -9.55 7.77 0.93
C LEU A 86 -10.19 6.48 1.48
N LEU A 87 -9.78 5.31 0.97
CA LEU A 87 -10.27 4.01 1.45
C LEU A 87 -9.90 3.75 2.91
N LEU A 88 -8.68 4.11 3.32
CA LEU A 88 -8.24 3.99 4.71
C LEU A 88 -9.05 4.92 5.63
N LYS A 89 -9.27 6.17 5.24
CA LYS A 89 -10.08 7.14 6.01
C LYS A 89 -11.53 6.69 6.17
N ALA A 90 -12.09 6.00 5.18
CA ALA A 90 -13.44 5.43 5.29
C ALA A 90 -13.51 4.20 6.20
N TYR A 91 -12.35 3.63 6.56
CA TYR A 91 -12.24 2.44 7.41
C TYR A 91 -11.95 2.77 8.88
N LEU A 92 -11.20 3.85 9.14
CA LEU A 92 -10.95 4.40 10.46
C LEU A 92 -12.20 5.06 11.06
#